data_AF-A0A9W9BCF0-F1
#
_entry.id   AF-A0A9W9BCF0-F1
#
_cell.length_a   1.000
_cell.length_b   1.000
_cell.length_c   1.000
_cell.angle_alpha   90.00
_cell.angle_beta   90.00
_cell.angle_gamma   90.00
#
_symmetry.space_group_name_H-M   'P 1'
#
loop_
_entity.id
_entity.type
_entity.pdbx_description
1 polymer ?
#
loop_
_entity_poly.entity_id
_entity_poly.type
_entity_poly.pdbx_seq_one_letter_code
_entity_poly.pdbx_strand_id
1 'polypeptide(L)'
;MASLETKVYRLRGIPPRLDRLGVAQLVQPFLPDGKLEDIRVASLALSCDFWVETPTKTATLNLKKIPGVVRAAPAAGEWYLPVRGLPEYSLILDDTFYGLTPLNEVSQHQYDCVVISGLASHPMGSWQPRGNDKSFMWIRDKLPELVPGVRFILYGYDTKLVGSKSFQTVADLANNLINTLKAGGWSSPSSKELTFLAHSLGGVLLKQCLRMLADSEVSYECILQKTKGAIFFGVPSEGMDIDDIHTMLEDQPNKNALVAEISNRSSFLSSLEQQISGIFQLREMKLCWAYETQKTPTVKLVDGSYGRSGSETILVSRESATGNRCTSDPASTIQIDENHSNMVKLSPGSHVIGPIANRLRHILSNDLDTHSQYLERLATHNLATVLSNNKTFTDNSSRGIWDLKC
;
A
#
# COMPACT_ATOMS: atom_id res chain seq x y z
N MET A 1 -6.36 -0.31 33.16
CA MET A 1 -7.12 0.22 32.02
C MET A 1 -6.32 -0.06 30.77
N ALA A 2 -6.78 -0.95 29.89
CA ALA A 2 -6.13 -1.15 28.60
C ALA A 2 -6.12 0.21 27.87
N SER A 3 -4.96 0.70 27.45
CA SER A 3 -4.90 1.89 26.60
C SER A 3 -5.78 1.63 25.38
N LEU A 4 -6.77 2.48 25.10
CA LEU A 4 -7.52 2.37 23.85
C LEU A 4 -6.50 2.29 22.71
N GLU A 5 -6.56 1.23 21.90
CA GLU A 5 -5.79 1.20 20.67
C GLU A 5 -6.12 2.47 19.88
N THR A 6 -5.08 3.23 19.54
CA THR A 6 -5.30 4.44 18.74
C THR A 6 -5.78 4.02 17.37
N LYS A 7 -6.96 4.48 16.95
CA LYS A 7 -7.55 4.13 15.65
C LYS A 7 -7.24 5.22 14.63
N VAL A 8 -7.08 4.83 13.36
CA VAL A 8 -6.99 5.76 12.23
C VAL A 8 -8.38 5.83 11.60
N TYR A 9 -8.85 7.05 11.36
CA TYR A 9 -10.07 7.32 10.59
C TYR A 9 -9.70 7.93 9.24
N ARG A 10 -10.58 7.78 8.25
CA ARG A 10 -10.55 8.52 7.00
C ARG A 10 -11.62 9.60 7.05
N LEU A 11 -11.27 10.81 6.64
CA LEU A 11 -12.21 11.91 6.45
C LEU A 11 -12.27 12.26 4.97
N ARG A 12 -13.46 12.19 4.37
CA ARG A 12 -13.75 12.50 2.98
C ARG A 12 -14.61 13.76 2.85
N GLY A 13 -14.67 14.32 1.65
CA GLY A 13 -15.51 15.49 1.35
C GLY A 13 -14.91 16.82 1.84
N ILE A 14 -13.60 16.86 2.10
CA ILE A 14 -12.95 18.05 2.65
C ILE A 14 -12.86 19.13 1.55
N PRO A 15 -13.20 20.39 1.83
CA PRO A 15 -13.01 21.47 0.87
C PRO A 15 -11.54 21.57 0.40
N PRO A 16 -11.28 21.77 -0.91
CA PRO A 16 -9.95 21.61 -1.50
C PRO A 16 -8.94 22.67 -1.01
N ARG A 17 -9.43 23.82 -0.54
CA ARG A 17 -8.59 24.94 -0.08
C ARG A 17 -8.06 24.75 1.34
N LEU A 18 -8.58 23.80 2.10
CA LEU A 18 -8.15 23.61 3.48
C LEU A 18 -6.79 22.94 3.56
N ASP A 19 -6.02 23.42 4.53
CA ASP A 19 -4.79 22.79 4.99
C ASP A 19 -5.08 21.89 6.21
N ARG A 20 -4.02 21.35 6.83
CA ARG A 20 -4.17 20.45 7.98
C ARG A 20 -4.80 21.13 9.20
N LEU A 21 -4.52 22.42 9.42
CA LEU A 21 -5.09 23.16 10.55
C LEU A 21 -6.58 23.40 10.33
N GLY A 22 -6.96 23.84 9.12
CA GLY A 22 -8.36 24.02 8.74
C GLY A 22 -9.16 22.72 8.85
N VAL A 23 -8.59 21.58 8.45
CA VAL A 23 -9.23 20.26 8.64
C VAL A 23 -9.40 19.93 10.13
N ALA A 24 -8.39 20.18 10.96
CA ALA A 24 -8.51 19.96 12.40
C ALA A 24 -9.60 20.83 13.02
N GLN A 25 -9.70 22.10 12.61
CA GLN A 25 -10.75 23.01 13.05
C GLN A 25 -12.16 22.56 12.59
N LEU A 26 -12.28 21.95 11.41
CA LEU A 26 -13.56 21.38 10.96
C LEU A 26 -14.01 20.17 11.80
N VAL A 27 -13.06 19.34 12.25
CA VAL A 27 -13.36 18.13 13.05
C VAL A 27 -13.54 18.47 14.54
N GLN A 28 -12.91 19.53 15.02
CA GLN A 28 -12.92 19.98 16.42
C GLN A 28 -14.30 19.98 17.09
N PRO A 29 -15.39 20.49 16.48
CA PRO A 29 -16.70 20.58 17.13
C PRO A 29 -17.34 19.23 17.43
N PHE A 30 -16.87 18.15 16.80
CA PHE A 30 -17.41 16.80 16.99
C PHE A 30 -16.73 16.03 18.13
N LEU A 31 -15.66 16.57 18.72
CA LEU A 31 -14.97 15.98 19.87
C LEU A 31 -15.60 16.41 21.20
N PRO A 32 -15.63 15.53 22.23
CA PRO A 32 -16.28 15.81 23.52
C PRO A 32 -15.84 17.12 24.21
N ASP A 33 -14.55 17.46 24.15
CA ASP A 33 -13.98 18.67 24.79
C ASP A 33 -13.50 19.70 23.78
N GLY A 34 -13.71 19.46 22.48
CA GLY A 34 -13.33 20.37 21.40
C GLY A 34 -11.85 20.79 21.37
N LYS A 35 -10.90 19.94 21.79
CA LYS A 35 -9.47 20.32 21.80
C LYS A 35 -8.78 19.96 20.48
N LEU A 36 -8.08 20.92 19.87
CA LEU A 36 -7.32 20.69 18.63
C LEU A 36 -6.14 19.70 18.83
N GLU A 37 -5.53 19.67 20.02
CA GLU A 37 -4.42 18.76 20.35
C GLU A 37 -4.81 17.26 20.35
N ASP A 38 -6.11 16.98 20.34
CA ASP A 38 -6.68 15.64 20.24
C ASP A 38 -6.84 15.18 18.77
N ILE A 39 -6.54 16.06 17.80
CA ILE A 39 -6.69 15.79 16.36
C ILE A 39 -5.33 15.85 15.68
N ARG A 40 -4.93 14.74 15.08
CA ARG A 40 -3.76 14.69 14.19
C ARG A 40 -4.20 14.33 12.78
N VAL A 41 -4.04 15.30 11.87
CA VAL A 41 -4.21 15.10 10.43
C VAL A 41 -2.91 14.54 9.86
N ALA A 42 -2.85 13.22 9.69
CA ALA A 42 -1.64 12.50 9.30
C ALA A 42 -1.40 12.53 7.79
N SER A 43 -2.47 12.54 6.98
CA SER A 43 -2.41 12.86 5.55
C SER A 43 -3.52 13.81 5.14
N LEU A 44 -3.31 14.50 4.03
CA LEU A 44 -4.29 15.34 3.36
C LEU A 44 -3.92 15.40 1.87
N ALA A 45 -4.82 14.96 1.00
CA ALA A 45 -4.58 14.87 -0.45
C ALA A 45 -5.87 15.07 -1.23
N LEU A 46 -5.79 15.50 -2.49
CA LEU A 46 -6.94 15.54 -3.39
C LEU A 46 -7.51 14.13 -3.58
N SER A 47 -8.83 14.01 -3.47
CA SER A 47 -9.57 12.76 -3.69
C SER A 47 -9.38 12.26 -5.12
N CYS A 48 -9.55 10.96 -5.34
CA CYS A 48 -9.37 10.33 -6.65
C CYS A 48 -10.62 10.42 -7.55
N ASP A 49 -11.59 11.28 -7.19
CA ASP A 49 -12.86 11.39 -7.90
C ASP A 49 -12.69 12.25 -9.17
N PHE A 50 -12.28 11.62 -10.26
CA PHE A 50 -11.88 12.30 -11.50
C PHE A 50 -13.03 13.05 -12.19
N TRP A 51 -14.26 12.55 -12.05
CA TRP A 51 -15.43 13.03 -12.81
C TRP A 51 -16.28 14.08 -12.07
N VAL A 52 -15.84 14.56 -10.90
CA VAL A 52 -16.61 15.48 -10.06
C VAL A 52 -16.26 16.93 -10.39
N GLU A 53 -17.27 17.78 -10.57
CA GLU A 53 -17.08 19.21 -10.91
C GLU A 53 -16.32 19.97 -9.82
N THR A 54 -16.62 19.70 -8.55
CA THR A 54 -15.97 20.32 -7.40
C THR A 54 -15.04 19.31 -6.72
N PRO A 55 -13.71 19.44 -6.87
CA PRO A 55 -12.78 18.52 -6.25
C PRO A 55 -12.81 18.65 -4.73
N THR A 56 -12.66 17.51 -4.05
CA THR A 56 -12.53 17.46 -2.58
C THR A 56 -11.18 16.88 -2.19
N LYS A 57 -10.83 17.01 -0.92
CA LYS A 57 -9.70 16.34 -0.30
C LYS A 57 -10.16 15.19 0.59
N THR A 58 -9.25 14.25 0.78
CA THR A 58 -9.35 13.14 1.73
C THR A 58 -8.18 13.22 2.71
N ALA A 59 -8.44 12.92 3.98
CA ALA A 59 -7.43 12.93 5.05
C ALA A 59 -7.46 11.64 5.86
N THR A 60 -6.32 11.29 6.45
CA THR A 60 -6.25 10.28 7.53
C THR A 60 -6.06 10.98 8.87
N LEU A 61 -6.85 10.56 9.86
CA LEU A 61 -6.93 11.20 11.17
C LEU A 61 -6.56 10.20 12.26
N ASN A 62 -5.68 10.58 13.18
CA ASN A 62 -5.60 9.96 14.50
C ASN A 62 -6.33 10.87 15.48
N LEU A 63 -7.33 10.33 16.18
CA LEU A 63 -8.12 11.05 17.17
C LEU A 63 -7.83 10.48 18.56
N LYS A 64 -7.36 11.32 19.49
CA LYS A 64 -7.14 10.90 20.90
C LYS A 64 -8.46 10.67 21.64
N LYS A 65 -9.53 11.32 21.19
CA LYS A 65 -10.89 11.16 21.71
C LYS A 65 -11.84 10.78 20.59
N ILE A 66 -12.77 9.89 20.91
CA ILE A 66 -13.77 9.41 19.97
C ILE A 66 -14.86 10.49 19.81
N PRO A 67 -15.18 10.93 18.58
CA PRO A 67 -16.27 11.86 18.31
C PRO A 67 -17.61 11.35 18.85
N GLY A 68 -18.50 12.26 19.24
CA GLY A 68 -19.81 11.91 19.80
C GLY A 68 -20.65 11.02 18.87
N VAL A 69 -20.63 11.31 17.58
CA VAL A 69 -21.34 10.53 16.54
C VAL A 69 -20.81 9.10 16.41
N VAL A 70 -19.50 8.91 16.56
CA VAL A 70 -18.87 7.59 16.52
C VAL A 70 -19.23 6.79 17.75
N ARG A 71 -19.25 7.43 18.93
CA ARG A 71 -19.67 6.80 20.19
C ARG A 71 -21.13 6.36 20.17
N ALA A 72 -22.00 7.14 19.52
CA ALA A 72 -23.42 6.82 19.41
C ALA A 72 -23.68 5.61 18.51
N ALA A 73 -22.84 5.37 17.51
CA ALA A 73 -23.00 4.26 16.56
C ALA A 73 -21.64 3.63 16.19
N PRO A 74 -20.95 2.94 17.12
CA PRO A 74 -19.55 2.51 16.94
C PRO A 74 -19.35 1.44 15.86
N ALA A 75 -20.42 0.76 15.42
CA ALA A 75 -20.40 -0.26 14.38
C ALA A 75 -20.92 0.23 13.02
N ALA A 76 -21.20 1.53 12.86
CA ALA A 76 -21.76 2.07 11.62
C ALA A 76 -20.79 2.02 10.43
N GLY A 77 -19.48 2.04 10.69
CA GLY A 77 -18.43 2.07 9.66
C GLY A 77 -18.24 3.44 9.01
N GLU A 78 -19.32 4.20 8.84
CA GLU A 78 -19.33 5.56 8.31
C GLU A 78 -20.24 6.48 9.14
N TRP A 79 -19.81 7.74 9.31
CA TRP A 79 -20.50 8.78 10.06
C TRP A 79 -20.48 10.09 9.30
N TYR A 80 -21.65 10.72 9.16
CA TYR A 80 -21.79 12.03 8.52
C TYR A 80 -21.55 13.15 9.52
N LEU A 81 -20.68 14.08 9.16
CA LEU A 81 -20.32 15.25 9.98
C LEU A 81 -20.88 16.51 9.31
N PRO A 82 -22.05 17.03 9.76
CA PRO A 82 -22.65 18.22 9.15
C PRO A 82 -21.80 19.47 9.41
N VAL A 83 -21.26 20.08 8.36
CA VAL A 83 -20.44 21.28 8.48
C VAL A 83 -21.34 22.52 8.53
N ARG A 84 -21.28 23.26 9.64
CA ARG A 84 -22.02 24.53 9.76
C ARG A 84 -21.47 25.55 8.77
N GLY A 85 -22.34 26.14 7.95
CA GLY A 85 -21.98 27.21 7.02
C GLY A 85 -21.41 26.76 5.68
N LEU A 86 -21.33 25.44 5.43
CA LEU A 86 -20.89 24.85 4.16
C LEU A 86 -21.85 23.71 3.74
N PRO A 87 -23.13 24.01 3.46
CA PRO A 87 -24.15 22.99 3.18
C PRO A 87 -23.84 22.13 1.94
N GLU A 88 -23.03 22.66 1.01
CA GLU A 88 -22.56 21.94 -0.18
C GLU A 88 -21.49 20.87 0.13
N TYR A 89 -20.87 20.92 1.32
CA TYR A 89 -19.86 19.94 1.75
C TYR A 89 -20.41 19.02 2.85
N SER A 90 -20.61 17.76 2.51
CA SER A 90 -20.88 16.70 3.50
C SER A 90 -19.60 15.97 3.83
N LEU A 91 -19.06 16.20 5.04
CA LEU A 91 -17.92 15.44 5.52
C LEU A 91 -18.36 14.04 5.91
N ILE A 92 -17.60 13.04 5.46
CA ILE A 92 -17.84 11.64 5.80
C ILE A 92 -16.60 11.12 6.54
N LEU A 93 -16.79 10.77 7.81
CA LEU A 93 -15.79 10.08 8.60
C LEU A 93 -16.04 8.59 8.48
N ASP A 94 -15.03 7.79 8.14
CA ASP A 94 -15.14 6.34 8.11
C ASP A 94 -13.92 5.66 8.71
N ASP A 95 -14.11 4.40 9.09
CA ASP A 95 -13.03 3.53 9.55
C ASP A 95 -12.85 2.29 8.70
N THR A 96 -13.61 2.13 7.62
CA THR A 96 -13.56 0.95 6.75
C THR A 96 -12.47 1.08 5.69
N PHE A 97 -12.19 2.31 5.24
CA PHE A 97 -11.25 2.61 4.15
C PHE A 97 -11.62 1.95 2.82
N TYR A 98 -12.90 1.61 2.59
CA TYR A 98 -13.34 1.06 1.31
C TYR A 98 -13.22 2.07 0.16
N GLY A 99 -12.89 1.57 -1.03
CA GLY A 99 -12.57 2.39 -2.19
C GLY A 99 -11.15 2.97 -2.13
N LEU A 100 -10.94 4.10 -2.81
CA LEU A 100 -9.64 4.74 -2.94
C LEU A 100 -9.39 5.73 -1.79
N THR A 101 -8.19 5.70 -1.23
CA THR A 101 -7.74 6.64 -0.20
C THR A 101 -6.36 7.18 -0.58
N PRO A 102 -6.26 8.39 -1.15
CA PRO A 102 -4.98 9.01 -1.41
C PRO A 102 -4.29 9.37 -0.08
N LEU A 103 -3.00 9.03 0.03
CA LEU A 103 -2.24 9.08 1.27
C LEU A 103 -1.29 10.27 1.35
N ASN A 104 -0.98 10.92 0.23
CA ASN A 104 -0.08 12.05 0.18
C ASN A 104 -0.44 13.01 -0.94
N GLU A 105 -0.15 14.29 -0.71
CA GLU A 105 -0.13 15.30 -1.75
C GLU A 105 1.21 15.25 -2.49
N VAL A 106 1.19 15.54 -3.79
CA VAL A 106 2.37 15.48 -4.65
C VAL A 106 2.45 16.76 -5.45
N SER A 107 3.53 17.53 -5.26
CA SER A 107 3.75 18.81 -5.95
C SER A 107 4.04 18.61 -7.45
N GLN A 108 4.86 17.62 -7.80
CA GLN A 108 5.17 17.22 -9.17
C GLN A 108 4.64 15.81 -9.43
N HIS A 109 3.33 15.69 -9.64
CA HIS A 109 2.67 14.40 -9.78
C HIS A 109 3.00 13.71 -11.09
N GLN A 110 3.78 12.63 -11.01
CA GLN A 110 4.24 11.85 -12.16
C GLN A 110 3.60 10.47 -12.21
N TYR A 111 3.44 9.82 -11.04
CA TYR A 111 2.98 8.44 -10.95
C TYR A 111 1.92 8.26 -9.87
N ASP A 112 1.09 7.24 -10.05
CA ASP A 112 0.17 6.73 -9.04
C ASP A 112 0.60 5.32 -8.60
N CYS A 113 0.61 5.07 -7.30
CA CYS A 113 0.91 3.77 -6.72
C CYS A 113 -0.30 3.26 -5.93
N VAL A 114 -1.00 2.25 -6.44
CA VAL A 114 -2.15 1.65 -5.78
C VAL A 114 -1.72 0.53 -4.84
N VAL A 115 -2.19 0.59 -3.61
CA VAL A 115 -1.79 -0.31 -2.52
C VAL A 115 -2.96 -1.20 -2.14
N ILE A 116 -2.78 -2.51 -2.26
CA ILE A 116 -3.83 -3.52 -2.17
C ILE A 116 -3.51 -4.50 -1.05
N SER A 117 -4.37 -4.56 -0.04
CA SER A 117 -4.19 -5.42 1.14
C SER A 117 -4.69 -6.85 0.90
N GLY A 118 -4.41 -7.78 1.81
CA GLY A 118 -4.79 -9.19 1.68
C GLY A 118 -6.20 -9.53 2.19
N LEU A 119 -6.49 -10.83 2.22
CA LEU A 119 -7.72 -11.41 2.77
C LEU A 119 -7.88 -11.07 4.27
N ALA A 120 -9.12 -10.83 4.71
CA ALA A 120 -9.47 -10.61 6.12
C ALA A 120 -8.72 -9.45 6.77
N SER A 121 -8.30 -8.47 5.98
CA SER A 121 -7.37 -7.44 6.41
C SER A 121 -8.01 -6.06 6.34
N HIS A 122 -7.72 -5.23 7.35
CA HIS A 122 -8.16 -3.84 7.34
C HIS A 122 -7.25 -3.03 6.41
N PRO A 123 -7.76 -2.28 5.42
CA PRO A 123 -6.91 -1.63 4.41
C PRO A 123 -5.81 -0.75 5.03
N MET A 124 -6.14 0.18 5.93
CA MET A 124 -5.12 1.00 6.60
C MET A 124 -4.22 0.17 7.54
N GLY A 125 -4.82 -0.59 8.46
CA GLY A 125 -4.07 -1.35 9.47
C GLY A 125 -3.15 -2.45 8.94
N SER A 126 -3.35 -2.92 7.70
CA SER A 126 -2.50 -3.94 7.07
C SER A 126 -1.06 -3.47 6.85
N TRP A 127 -0.88 -2.16 6.66
CA TRP A 127 0.42 -1.55 6.36
C TRP A 127 1.00 -0.80 7.57
N GLN A 128 0.36 -0.91 8.73
CA GLN A 128 0.81 -0.28 9.97
C GLN A 128 1.54 -1.27 10.88
N PRO A 129 2.53 -0.80 11.65
CA PRO A 129 3.15 -1.61 12.69
C PRO A 129 2.12 -2.24 13.65
N ARG A 130 2.50 -3.41 14.20
CA ARG A 130 1.81 -3.99 15.36
C ARG A 130 1.96 -3.07 16.58
N GLY A 131 1.06 -3.20 17.54
CA GLY A 131 1.03 -2.40 18.76
C GLY A 131 -0.02 -1.28 18.75
N ASN A 132 -0.12 -0.56 19.87
CA ASN A 132 -1.24 0.34 20.14
C ASN A 132 -1.11 1.71 19.45
N ASP A 133 0.11 2.07 19.05
CA ASP A 133 0.38 3.32 18.32
C ASP A 133 0.15 3.11 16.82
N LYS A 134 -0.92 3.73 16.30
CA LYS A 134 -1.26 3.76 14.87
C LYS A 134 -0.98 5.13 14.25
N SER A 135 -0.05 5.88 14.83
CA SER A 135 0.39 7.17 14.31
C SER A 135 1.25 7.04 13.05
N PHE A 136 1.86 5.88 12.80
CA PHE A 136 2.76 5.66 11.68
C PHE A 136 2.25 4.62 10.68
N MET A 137 2.56 4.84 9.40
CA MET A 137 2.34 3.91 8.29
C MET A 137 3.36 4.21 7.19
N TRP A 138 4.27 3.27 6.89
CA TRP A 138 5.46 3.53 6.07
C TRP A 138 5.17 3.97 4.62
N ILE A 139 4.06 3.53 4.02
CA ILE A 139 3.64 3.98 2.68
C ILE A 139 3.19 5.44 2.72
N ARG A 140 2.51 5.89 3.78
CA ARG A 140 2.07 7.29 3.93
C ARG A 140 3.22 8.19 4.38
N ASP A 141 4.05 7.72 5.30
CA ASP A 141 4.95 8.57 6.07
C ASP A 141 6.43 8.47 5.65
N LYS A 142 6.81 7.44 4.87
CA LYS A 142 8.21 7.25 4.43
C LYS A 142 8.37 7.16 2.92
N LEU A 143 7.52 6.42 2.22
CA LEU A 143 7.66 6.29 0.77
C LEU A 143 7.58 7.62 0.00
N PRO A 144 6.76 8.63 0.39
CA PRO A 144 6.75 9.91 -0.31
C PRO A 144 8.09 10.67 -0.25
N GLU A 145 8.88 10.46 0.82
CA GLU A 145 10.22 11.03 0.97
C GLU A 145 11.24 10.29 0.09
N LEU A 146 11.11 8.96 -0.02
CA LEU A 146 12.07 8.10 -0.71
C LEU A 146 11.80 7.97 -2.22
N VAL A 147 10.57 8.19 -2.64
CA VAL A 147 10.09 8.06 -4.03
C VAL A 147 9.23 9.29 -4.36
N PRO A 148 9.82 10.49 -4.46
CA PRO A 148 9.09 11.71 -4.74
C PRO A 148 8.42 11.66 -6.12
N GLY A 149 7.33 12.41 -6.28
CA GLY A 149 6.53 12.43 -7.51
C GLY A 149 5.49 11.31 -7.62
N VAL A 150 5.44 10.41 -6.65
CA VAL A 150 4.45 9.32 -6.57
C VAL A 150 3.34 9.66 -5.59
N ARG A 151 2.08 9.54 -6.04
CA ARG A 151 0.91 9.58 -5.16
C ARG A 151 0.55 8.14 -4.78
N PHE A 152 0.60 7.85 -3.48
CA PHE A 152 0.23 6.56 -2.93
C PHE A 152 -1.27 6.54 -2.61
N ILE A 153 -1.95 5.49 -3.05
CA ILE A 153 -3.41 5.37 -2.97
C ILE A 153 -3.73 4.01 -2.41
N LEU A 154 -4.31 3.96 -1.22
CA LEU A 154 -4.80 2.71 -0.65
C LEU A 154 -6.12 2.34 -1.30
N TYR A 155 -6.24 1.09 -1.75
CA TYR A 155 -7.49 0.50 -2.23
C TYR A 155 -8.03 -0.47 -1.19
N GLY A 156 -9.21 -0.16 -0.64
CA GLY A 156 -9.92 -1.02 0.29
C GLY A 156 -11.13 -1.70 -0.35
N TYR A 157 -11.32 -2.96 0.02
CA TYR A 157 -12.43 -3.81 -0.42
C TYR A 157 -12.80 -4.78 0.72
N ASP A 158 -14.06 -5.20 0.77
CA ASP A 158 -14.52 -6.07 1.86
C ASP A 158 -14.11 -7.52 1.60
N THR A 159 -13.26 -8.04 2.47
CA THR A 159 -12.90 -9.46 2.52
C THR A 159 -13.03 -10.02 3.93
N LYS A 160 -13.97 -9.48 4.72
CA LYS A 160 -14.28 -10.02 6.03
C LYS A 160 -14.60 -11.51 5.89
N LEU A 161 -13.98 -12.31 6.76
CA LEU A 161 -14.15 -13.75 6.75
C LEU A 161 -15.38 -14.18 7.54
N VAL A 162 -15.35 -13.96 8.84
CA VAL A 162 -16.40 -14.43 9.76
C VAL A 162 -17.66 -13.57 9.67
N GLY A 163 -18.80 -14.22 9.53
CA GLY A 163 -20.11 -13.59 9.37
C GLY A 163 -20.32 -13.00 7.97
N SER A 164 -19.48 -13.37 7.00
CA SER A 164 -19.63 -12.89 5.63
C SER A 164 -20.78 -13.62 4.92
N LYS A 165 -21.62 -12.84 4.24
CA LYS A 165 -22.65 -13.34 3.34
C LYS A 165 -22.24 -13.26 1.87
N SER A 166 -21.00 -12.83 1.61
CA SER A 166 -20.49 -12.64 0.26
C SER A 166 -20.08 -13.99 -0.34
N PHE A 167 -20.45 -14.19 -1.60
CA PHE A 167 -19.98 -15.28 -2.46
C PHE A 167 -19.09 -14.76 -3.59
N GLN A 168 -18.51 -13.56 -3.43
CA GLN A 168 -17.60 -12.99 -4.41
C GLN A 168 -16.36 -13.87 -4.59
N THR A 169 -15.99 -14.06 -5.84
CA THR A 169 -14.76 -14.72 -6.29
C THR A 169 -13.63 -13.69 -6.46
N VAL A 170 -12.40 -14.16 -6.69
CA VAL A 170 -11.28 -13.29 -7.11
C VAL A 170 -11.63 -12.53 -8.38
N ALA A 171 -12.36 -13.14 -9.32
CA ALA A 171 -12.78 -12.47 -10.56
C ALA A 171 -13.75 -11.31 -10.30
N ASP A 172 -14.71 -11.46 -9.39
CA ASP A 172 -15.62 -10.38 -9.00
C ASP A 172 -14.87 -9.20 -8.37
N LEU A 173 -13.92 -9.50 -7.48
CA LEU A 173 -13.09 -8.50 -6.82
C LEU A 173 -12.15 -7.79 -7.81
N ALA A 174 -11.58 -8.52 -8.77
CA ALA A 174 -10.76 -7.97 -9.84
C ALA A 174 -11.58 -7.04 -10.75
N ASN A 175 -12.80 -7.44 -11.12
CA ASN A 175 -13.71 -6.59 -11.88
C ASN A 175 -14.04 -5.29 -11.14
N ASN A 176 -14.26 -5.37 -9.83
CA ASN A 176 -14.47 -4.19 -8.98
C ASN A 176 -13.25 -3.26 -8.95
N LEU A 177 -12.03 -3.81 -8.91
CA LEU A 177 -10.81 -3.01 -9.04
C LEU A 177 -10.74 -2.31 -10.41
N ILE A 178 -11.02 -3.02 -11.51
CA ILE A 178 -11.06 -2.42 -12.86
C ILE A 178 -12.05 -1.25 -12.91
N ASN A 179 -13.27 -1.45 -12.41
CA ASN A 179 -14.28 -0.40 -12.38
C ASN A 179 -13.87 0.78 -11.49
N THR A 180 -13.20 0.51 -10.37
CA THR A 180 -12.65 1.55 -9.49
C THR A 180 -11.54 2.35 -10.19
N LEU A 181 -10.64 1.69 -10.91
CA LEU A 181 -9.58 2.35 -11.68
C LEU A 181 -10.16 3.20 -12.84
N LYS A 182 -11.24 2.74 -13.48
CA LYS A 182 -11.97 3.56 -14.46
C LYS A 182 -12.59 4.80 -13.84
N ALA A 183 -13.28 4.64 -12.71
CA ALA A 183 -13.91 5.75 -11.99
C ALA A 183 -12.87 6.79 -11.53
N GLY A 184 -11.66 6.35 -11.19
CA GLY A 184 -10.55 7.23 -10.85
C GLY A 184 -9.81 7.86 -12.04
N GLY A 185 -10.26 7.60 -13.27
CA GLY A 185 -9.75 8.25 -14.49
C GLY A 185 -8.54 7.58 -15.12
N TRP A 186 -8.11 6.40 -14.67
CA TRP A 186 -6.94 5.70 -15.22
C TRP A 186 -7.18 5.06 -16.59
N SER A 187 -8.42 5.05 -17.08
CA SER A 187 -8.73 4.74 -18.48
C SER A 187 -8.50 5.94 -19.42
N SER A 188 -8.21 7.14 -18.90
CA SER A 188 -7.89 8.31 -19.72
C SER A 188 -6.45 8.21 -20.28
N PRO A 189 -6.20 8.58 -21.55
CA PRO A 189 -4.84 8.68 -22.10
C PRO A 189 -3.93 9.66 -21.33
N SER A 190 -4.53 10.69 -20.70
CA SER A 190 -3.83 11.68 -19.88
C SER A 190 -3.55 11.23 -18.44
N SER A 191 -4.00 10.02 -18.07
CA SER A 191 -3.74 9.47 -16.75
C SER A 191 -2.25 9.29 -16.50
N LYS A 192 -1.89 9.38 -15.21
CA LYS A 192 -0.53 9.11 -14.74
C LYS A 192 -0.25 7.62 -14.83
N GLU A 193 1.02 7.30 -15.04
CA GLU A 193 1.47 5.92 -15.05
C GLU A 193 1.26 5.27 -13.67
N LEU A 194 0.91 3.99 -13.70
CA LEU A 194 0.47 3.21 -12.55
C LEU A 194 1.55 2.23 -12.11
N THR A 195 1.67 2.06 -10.80
CA THR A 195 2.35 0.93 -10.20
C THR A 195 1.55 0.42 -9.01
N PHE A 196 1.92 -0.75 -8.48
CA PHE A 196 1.16 -1.41 -7.44
C PHE A 196 2.04 -1.97 -6.33
N LEU A 197 1.54 -1.89 -5.10
CA LEU A 197 2.02 -2.69 -3.96
C LEU A 197 0.87 -3.62 -3.57
N ALA A 198 1.07 -4.93 -3.65
CA ALA A 198 -0.03 -5.87 -3.45
C ALA A 198 0.39 -7.02 -2.52
N HIS A 199 -0.35 -7.21 -1.43
CA HIS A 199 -0.05 -8.23 -0.42
C HIS A 199 -1.04 -9.39 -0.48
N SER A 200 -0.54 -10.62 -0.40
CA SER A 200 -1.36 -11.83 -0.26
C SER A 200 -2.44 -11.92 -1.35
N LEU A 201 -3.71 -12.14 -0.98
CA LEU A 201 -4.87 -12.11 -1.88
C LEU A 201 -4.91 -10.86 -2.77
N GLY A 202 -4.47 -9.69 -2.29
CA GLY A 202 -4.43 -8.47 -3.08
C GLY A 202 -3.57 -8.59 -4.33
N GLY A 203 -2.51 -9.40 -4.28
CA GLY A 203 -1.68 -9.70 -5.44
C GLY A 203 -2.33 -10.69 -6.41
N VAL A 204 -3.07 -11.69 -5.90
CA VAL A 204 -3.86 -12.61 -6.74
C VAL A 204 -4.96 -11.83 -7.47
N LEU A 205 -5.63 -10.92 -6.76
CA LEU A 205 -6.61 -9.99 -7.31
C LEU A 205 -6.00 -9.10 -8.40
N LEU A 206 -4.84 -8.49 -8.15
CA LEU A 206 -4.15 -7.66 -9.14
C LEU A 206 -3.76 -8.47 -10.38
N LYS A 207 -3.24 -9.68 -10.19
CA LYS A 207 -2.94 -10.63 -11.27
C LYS A 207 -4.18 -10.91 -12.13
N GLN A 208 -5.31 -11.26 -11.51
CA GLN A 208 -6.58 -11.46 -12.22
C GLN A 208 -7.06 -10.20 -12.94
N CYS A 209 -6.92 -9.02 -12.30
CA CYS A 209 -7.24 -7.73 -12.91
C CYS A 209 -6.42 -7.48 -14.19
N LEU A 210 -5.10 -7.67 -14.15
CA LEU A 210 -4.21 -7.53 -15.31
C LEU A 210 -4.56 -8.51 -16.43
N ARG A 211 -4.86 -9.76 -16.10
CA ARG A 211 -5.34 -10.76 -17.05
C ARG A 211 -6.64 -10.33 -17.72
N MET A 212 -7.60 -9.84 -16.95
CA MET A 212 -8.88 -9.38 -17.49
C MET A 212 -8.72 -8.13 -18.37
N LEU A 213 -7.83 -7.21 -18.00
CA LEU A 213 -7.50 -6.04 -18.83
C LEU A 213 -6.85 -6.45 -20.17
N ALA A 214 -5.97 -7.45 -20.17
CA ALA A 214 -5.32 -7.92 -21.39
C ALA A 214 -6.27 -8.64 -22.36
N ASP A 215 -7.30 -9.29 -21.85
CA ASP A 215 -8.32 -9.99 -22.64
C ASP A 215 -9.43 -9.07 -23.17
N SER A 216 -9.43 -7.80 -22.76
CA SER A 216 -10.56 -6.90 -22.98
C SER A 216 -10.37 -5.98 -24.18
N GLU A 217 -11.47 -5.42 -24.69
CA GLU A 217 -11.49 -4.53 -25.85
C GLU A 217 -10.67 -3.24 -25.63
N VAL A 218 -10.41 -2.48 -26.71
CA VAL A 218 -9.58 -1.26 -26.75
C VAL A 218 -9.84 -0.28 -25.59
N SER A 219 -11.07 -0.22 -25.06
CA SER A 219 -11.45 0.69 -23.95
C SER A 219 -10.73 0.45 -22.60
N TYR A 220 -10.04 -0.67 -22.45
CA TYR A 220 -9.30 -1.04 -21.23
C TYR A 220 -7.77 -0.99 -21.39
N GLU A 221 -7.28 -0.89 -22.63
CA GLU A 221 -5.87 -0.92 -22.96
C GLU A 221 -5.09 0.18 -22.23
N CYS A 222 -5.70 1.35 -22.02
CA CYS A 222 -5.03 2.47 -21.35
C CYS A 222 -4.56 2.11 -19.93
N ILE A 223 -5.36 1.39 -19.14
CA ILE A 223 -4.96 1.02 -17.77
C ILE A 223 -3.76 0.07 -17.82
N LEU A 224 -3.80 -0.92 -18.70
CA LEU A 224 -2.73 -1.90 -18.86
C LEU A 224 -1.45 -1.24 -19.38
N GLN A 225 -1.54 -0.42 -20.43
CA GLN A 225 -0.42 0.30 -21.05
C GLN A 225 0.24 1.28 -20.10
N LYS A 226 -0.53 1.91 -19.20
CA LYS A 226 -0.01 2.84 -18.19
C LYS A 226 0.59 2.13 -16.99
N THR A 227 0.40 0.82 -16.84
CA THR A 227 0.94 0.07 -15.70
C THR A 227 2.41 -0.26 -15.94
N LYS A 228 3.31 0.31 -15.12
CA LYS A 228 4.77 0.08 -15.18
C LYS A 228 5.20 -1.20 -14.50
N GLY A 229 4.41 -1.69 -13.54
CA GLY A 229 4.69 -2.93 -12.80
C GLY A 229 4.24 -2.89 -11.35
N ALA A 230 4.73 -3.84 -10.55
CA ALA A 230 4.24 -4.06 -9.19
C ALA A 230 5.28 -4.70 -8.27
N ILE A 231 5.15 -4.48 -6.97
CA ILE A 231 5.79 -5.28 -5.93
C ILE A 231 4.73 -6.13 -5.23
N PHE A 232 4.89 -7.44 -5.33
CA PHE A 232 4.05 -8.45 -4.72
C PHE A 232 4.64 -8.89 -3.39
N PHE A 233 3.83 -8.98 -2.32
CA PHE A 233 4.26 -9.41 -0.99
C PHE A 233 3.52 -10.69 -0.60
N GLY A 234 4.23 -11.83 -0.52
CA GLY A 234 3.67 -13.10 -0.05
C GLY A 234 2.44 -13.55 -0.86
N VAL A 235 2.42 -13.31 -2.17
CA VAL A 235 1.25 -13.59 -3.01
C VAL A 235 1.19 -15.09 -3.28
N PRO A 236 0.12 -15.80 -2.88
CA PRO A 236 0.05 -17.24 -3.02
C PRO A 236 -0.20 -17.64 -4.48
N SER A 237 0.84 -17.68 -5.29
CA SER A 237 0.75 -18.00 -6.73
C SER A 237 0.54 -19.49 -6.99
N GLU A 238 0.92 -20.35 -6.03
CA GLU A 238 0.72 -21.81 -6.05
C GLU A 238 -0.14 -22.31 -4.89
N GLY A 239 -0.70 -21.38 -4.12
CA GLY A 239 -1.54 -21.65 -2.95
C GLY A 239 -0.92 -21.20 -1.63
N MET A 240 -1.76 -21.24 -0.60
CA MET A 240 -1.44 -20.91 0.79
C MET A 240 -1.98 -22.02 1.69
N ASP A 241 -1.29 -22.27 2.80
CA ASP A 241 -1.81 -23.07 3.92
C ASP A 241 -2.94 -22.31 4.63
N ILE A 242 -4.16 -22.83 4.51
CA ILE A 242 -5.40 -22.17 4.96
C ILE A 242 -6.37 -23.15 5.64
N ASP A 243 -5.89 -24.31 6.11
CA ASP A 243 -6.74 -25.36 6.70
C ASP A 243 -7.46 -24.86 7.97
N ASP A 244 -6.78 -24.01 8.73
CA ASP A 244 -7.31 -23.28 9.88
C ASP A 244 -8.44 -22.32 9.50
N ILE A 245 -8.26 -21.56 8.42
CA ILE A 245 -9.26 -20.63 7.87
C ILE A 245 -10.45 -21.40 7.31
N HIS A 246 -10.23 -22.50 6.60
CA HIS A 246 -11.30 -23.35 6.06
C HIS A 246 -12.17 -23.94 7.16
N THR A 247 -11.55 -24.32 8.28
CA THR A 247 -12.23 -24.83 9.46
C THR A 247 -13.03 -23.72 10.15
N MET A 248 -12.43 -22.53 10.32
CA MET A 248 -13.08 -21.34 10.89
C MET A 248 -14.35 -20.93 10.13
N LEU A 249 -14.39 -21.13 8.81
CA LEU A 249 -15.50 -20.65 7.99
C LEU A 249 -16.74 -21.56 7.98
N GLU A 250 -16.63 -22.81 8.42
CA GLU A 250 -17.73 -23.79 8.42
C GLU A 250 -18.46 -23.83 7.05
N ASP A 251 -19.73 -23.42 6.98
CA ASP A 251 -20.57 -23.42 5.76
C ASP A 251 -20.73 -22.01 5.13
N GLN A 252 -19.89 -21.05 5.51
CA GLN A 252 -19.99 -19.68 4.96
C GLN A 252 -19.68 -19.63 3.46
N PRO A 253 -20.41 -18.81 2.68
CA PRO A 253 -20.32 -18.80 1.21
C PRO A 253 -18.92 -18.43 0.68
N ASN A 254 -18.20 -17.54 1.37
CA ASN A 254 -16.85 -17.12 1.01
C ASN A 254 -15.80 -18.24 1.15
N LYS A 255 -16.09 -19.33 1.87
CA LYS A 255 -15.21 -20.50 1.97
C LYS A 255 -14.92 -21.12 0.61
N ASN A 256 -15.98 -21.38 -0.15
CA ASN A 256 -15.86 -22.06 -1.45
C ASN A 256 -15.65 -21.08 -2.61
N ALA A 257 -16.11 -19.83 -2.46
CA ALA A 257 -16.00 -18.82 -3.51
C ALA A 257 -14.63 -18.13 -3.54
N LEU A 258 -14.07 -17.75 -2.38
CA LEU A 258 -12.86 -16.92 -2.31
C LEU A 258 -11.69 -17.66 -1.67
N VAL A 259 -11.93 -18.34 -0.55
CA VAL A 259 -10.86 -18.98 0.23
C VAL A 259 -10.32 -20.23 -0.48
N ALA A 260 -11.20 -21.04 -1.06
CA ALA A 260 -10.78 -22.20 -1.87
C ALA A 260 -9.92 -21.79 -3.08
N GLU A 261 -10.16 -20.63 -3.69
CA GLU A 261 -9.38 -20.16 -4.84
C GLU A 261 -7.92 -19.85 -4.50
N ILE A 262 -7.60 -19.52 -3.24
CA ILE A 262 -6.22 -19.25 -2.79
C ILE A 262 -5.57 -20.45 -2.06
N SER A 263 -6.29 -21.56 -1.95
CA SER A 263 -5.84 -22.77 -1.26
C SER A 263 -4.68 -23.47 -1.97
N ASN A 264 -3.95 -24.31 -1.23
CA ASN A 264 -3.02 -25.25 -1.83
C ASN A 264 -3.72 -26.12 -2.89
N ARG A 265 -3.11 -26.26 -4.07
CA ARG A 265 -3.63 -27.04 -5.22
C ARG A 265 -4.88 -26.44 -5.88
N SER A 266 -5.13 -25.14 -5.70
CA SER A 266 -6.13 -24.42 -6.48
C SER A 266 -5.80 -24.45 -7.99
N SER A 267 -6.68 -25.04 -8.79
CA SER A 267 -6.56 -25.02 -10.26
C SER A 267 -6.69 -23.61 -10.84
N PHE A 268 -7.39 -22.73 -10.14
CA PHE A 268 -7.53 -21.31 -10.49
C PHE A 268 -6.16 -20.61 -10.50
N LEU A 269 -5.36 -20.76 -9.44
CA LEU A 269 -4.06 -20.10 -9.33
C LEU A 269 -3.09 -20.56 -10.43
N SER A 270 -3.00 -21.88 -10.65
CA SER A 270 -2.16 -22.44 -11.71
C SER A 270 -2.57 -21.92 -13.09
N SER A 271 -3.88 -21.85 -13.35
CA SER A 271 -4.42 -21.31 -14.61
C SER A 271 -4.10 -19.82 -14.75
N LEU A 272 -4.23 -19.05 -13.66
CA LEU A 272 -3.95 -17.62 -13.63
C LEU A 272 -2.46 -17.32 -13.91
N GLU A 273 -1.54 -18.05 -13.27
CA GLU A 273 -0.10 -17.89 -13.51
C GLU A 273 0.28 -18.22 -14.96
N GLN A 274 -0.30 -19.27 -15.53
CA GLN A 274 -0.07 -19.64 -16.93
C GLN A 274 -0.57 -18.55 -17.89
N GLN A 275 -1.78 -18.03 -17.66
CA GLN A 275 -2.37 -16.98 -18.49
C GLN A 275 -1.55 -15.69 -18.43
N ILE A 276 -1.17 -15.25 -17.24
CA ILE A 276 -0.39 -14.01 -17.04
C ILE A 276 0.98 -14.09 -17.68
N SER A 277 1.67 -15.23 -17.56
CA SER A 277 2.98 -15.44 -18.18
C SER A 277 2.93 -15.40 -19.72
N GLY A 278 1.76 -15.66 -20.30
CA GLY A 278 1.49 -15.60 -21.73
C GLY A 278 1.25 -14.18 -22.28
N ILE A 279 0.92 -13.20 -21.43
CA ILE A 279 0.56 -11.85 -21.87
C ILE A 279 1.82 -11.05 -22.21
N PHE A 280 1.95 -10.64 -23.48
CA PHE A 280 3.13 -9.92 -23.98
C PHE A 280 3.36 -8.59 -23.24
N GLN A 281 2.30 -7.78 -23.05
CA GLN A 281 2.36 -6.48 -22.39
C GLN A 281 2.85 -6.58 -20.94
N LEU A 282 2.60 -7.71 -20.26
CA LEU A 282 3.11 -7.92 -18.91
C LEU A 282 4.61 -8.20 -18.87
N ARG A 283 5.22 -8.60 -20.00
CA ARG A 283 6.68 -8.79 -20.09
C ARG A 283 7.45 -7.48 -20.09
N GLU A 284 6.80 -6.39 -20.47
CA GLU A 284 7.37 -5.04 -20.40
C GLU A 284 7.25 -4.43 -18.99
N MET A 285 6.42 -5.01 -18.13
CA MET A 285 6.25 -4.56 -16.75
C MET A 285 7.40 -5.04 -15.87
N LYS A 286 7.90 -4.13 -15.02
CA LYS A 286 8.90 -4.45 -14.00
C LYS A 286 8.19 -5.00 -12.76
N LEU A 287 8.17 -6.31 -12.62
CA LEU A 287 7.51 -7.01 -11.50
C LEU A 287 8.55 -7.49 -10.47
N CYS A 288 8.21 -7.41 -9.18
CA CYS A 288 9.06 -7.86 -8.09
C CYS A 288 8.26 -8.71 -7.09
N TRP A 289 8.88 -9.76 -6.53
CA TRP A 289 8.22 -10.71 -5.62
C TRP A 289 8.95 -10.81 -4.29
N ALA A 290 8.28 -10.35 -3.24
CA ALA A 290 8.73 -10.47 -1.87
C ALA A 290 8.15 -11.73 -1.19
N TYR A 291 8.98 -12.44 -0.44
CA TYR A 291 8.59 -13.67 0.28
C TYR A 291 8.97 -13.62 1.77
N GLU A 292 8.20 -14.35 2.59
CA GLU A 292 8.42 -14.50 4.03
C GLU A 292 9.57 -15.49 4.34
N THR A 293 10.27 -15.29 5.46
CA THR A 293 11.25 -16.28 5.98
C THR A 293 11.05 -16.65 7.44
N GLN A 294 9.95 -16.21 8.06
CA GLN A 294 9.54 -16.66 9.38
C GLN A 294 8.16 -17.31 9.29
N LYS A 295 7.90 -18.27 10.17
CA LYS A 295 6.60 -18.94 10.24
C LYS A 295 5.54 -18.00 10.82
N THR A 296 4.31 -18.18 10.38
CA THR A 296 3.15 -17.47 10.92
C THR A 296 2.32 -18.40 11.80
N PRO A 297 1.85 -17.96 12.99
CA PRO A 297 0.87 -18.72 13.76
C PRO A 297 -0.46 -18.88 13.01
N THR A 298 -1.02 -20.09 13.05
CA THR A 298 -2.36 -20.39 12.52
C THR A 298 -3.45 -19.74 13.35
N VAL A 299 -4.62 -19.56 12.73
CA VAL A 299 -5.83 -19.04 13.31
C VAL A 299 -6.42 -20.06 14.29
N LYS A 300 -6.74 -19.59 15.48
CA LYS A 300 -7.40 -20.36 16.53
C LYS A 300 -8.43 -19.48 17.21
N LEU A 301 -9.53 -20.08 17.66
CA LEU A 301 -10.49 -19.41 18.52
C LEU A 301 -9.92 -19.32 19.94
N VAL A 302 -9.78 -18.11 20.46
CA VAL A 302 -9.34 -17.81 21.83
C VAL A 302 -10.32 -16.80 22.44
N ASP A 303 -10.91 -17.15 23.58
CA ASP A 303 -11.85 -16.31 24.34
C ASP A 303 -12.99 -15.71 23.49
N GLY A 304 -13.54 -16.51 22.56
CA GLY A 304 -14.64 -16.09 21.67
C GLY A 304 -14.21 -15.22 20.49
N SER A 305 -12.91 -15.01 20.28
CA SER A 305 -12.35 -14.25 19.16
C SER A 305 -11.31 -15.07 18.38
N TYR A 306 -11.35 -14.99 17.06
CA TYR A 306 -10.33 -15.66 16.23
C TYR A 306 -9.05 -14.82 16.21
N GLY A 307 -7.93 -15.46 16.58
CA GLY A 307 -6.61 -14.85 16.59
C GLY A 307 -5.55 -15.79 16.02
N ARG A 308 -4.45 -15.24 15.53
CA ARG A 308 -3.28 -16.03 15.10
C ARG A 308 -2.45 -16.43 16.32
N SER A 309 -2.84 -17.53 16.96
CA SER A 309 -2.24 -18.06 18.20
C SER A 309 -2.17 -19.59 18.23
N GLY A 310 -2.33 -20.23 17.06
CA GLY A 310 -2.17 -21.67 16.87
C GLY A 310 -0.72 -22.07 16.62
N SER A 311 -0.54 -23.28 16.07
CA SER A 311 0.77 -23.77 15.64
C SER A 311 1.36 -22.90 14.53
N GLU A 312 2.69 -22.84 14.45
CA GLU A 312 3.38 -22.07 13.42
C GLU A 312 3.54 -22.87 12.12
N THR A 313 3.20 -22.24 11.00
CA THR A 313 3.36 -22.81 9.65
C THR A 313 3.98 -21.78 8.71
N ILE A 314 4.52 -22.24 7.58
CA ILE A 314 4.84 -21.36 6.46
C ILE A 314 3.53 -21.19 5.69
N LEU A 315 2.91 -20.02 5.75
CA LEU A 315 1.61 -19.84 5.11
C LEU A 315 1.75 -19.83 3.60
N VAL A 316 2.79 -19.15 3.10
CA VAL A 316 3.08 -19.10 1.66
C VAL A 316 4.53 -19.51 1.46
N SER A 317 4.74 -20.64 0.78
CA SER A 317 6.10 -21.07 0.45
C SER A 317 6.82 -20.03 -0.40
N ARG A 318 8.16 -20.09 -0.40
CA ARG A 318 8.99 -19.21 -1.24
C ARG A 318 8.63 -19.35 -2.72
N GLU A 319 8.36 -20.56 -3.16
CA GLU A 319 7.97 -20.92 -4.52
C GLU A 319 6.62 -20.28 -4.86
N SER A 320 5.62 -20.43 -3.98
CA SER A 320 4.29 -19.83 -4.16
C SER A 320 4.34 -18.30 -4.14
N ALA A 321 5.07 -17.70 -3.19
CA ALA A 321 5.21 -16.25 -3.04
C ALA A 321 5.86 -15.59 -4.26
N THR A 322 6.68 -16.33 -5.01
CA THR A 322 7.43 -15.83 -6.18
C THR A 322 6.94 -16.37 -7.52
N GLY A 323 5.96 -17.28 -7.53
CA GLY A 323 5.58 -18.03 -8.74
C GLY A 323 6.80 -18.68 -9.39
N ASN A 324 7.62 -19.37 -8.59
CA ASN A 324 8.91 -19.99 -8.94
C ASN A 324 10.05 -19.05 -9.36
N ARG A 325 9.87 -17.73 -9.36
CA ARG A 325 10.94 -16.78 -9.74
C ARG A 325 12.11 -16.75 -8.79
N CYS A 326 11.94 -17.28 -7.57
CA CYS A 326 13.06 -17.58 -6.68
C CYS A 326 14.15 -18.47 -7.30
N THR A 327 13.82 -19.24 -8.35
CA THR A 327 14.75 -20.07 -9.12
C THR A 327 15.00 -19.51 -10.52
N SER A 328 13.95 -19.11 -11.24
CA SER A 328 14.06 -18.70 -12.65
C SER A 328 14.53 -17.26 -12.85
N ASP A 329 14.26 -16.37 -11.89
CA ASP A 329 14.71 -14.96 -11.91
C ASP A 329 14.91 -14.43 -10.48
N PRO A 330 15.97 -14.84 -9.78
CA PRO A 330 16.19 -14.43 -8.40
C PRO A 330 16.35 -12.92 -8.22
N ALA A 331 16.77 -12.20 -9.27
CA ALA A 331 17.03 -10.76 -9.24
C ALA A 331 15.75 -9.93 -9.05
N SER A 332 14.59 -10.44 -9.47
CA SER A 332 13.27 -9.84 -9.21
C SER A 332 12.68 -10.20 -7.86
N THR A 333 13.37 -10.99 -7.03
CA THR A 333 12.88 -11.38 -5.71
C THR A 333 13.42 -10.50 -4.58
N ILE A 334 12.67 -10.43 -3.48
CA ILE A 334 13.03 -9.72 -2.25
C ILE A 334 12.76 -10.66 -1.07
N GLN A 335 13.78 -10.97 -0.29
CA GLN A 335 13.58 -11.68 0.96
C GLN A 335 13.18 -10.69 2.06
N ILE A 336 12.18 -11.02 2.87
CA ILE A 336 11.79 -10.24 4.05
C ILE A 336 11.83 -11.16 5.27
N ASP A 337 12.67 -10.82 6.25
CA ASP A 337 12.82 -11.57 7.50
C ASP A 337 11.68 -11.29 8.48
N GLU A 338 10.48 -11.65 8.07
CA GLU A 338 9.23 -11.56 8.81
C GLU A 338 8.31 -12.71 8.41
N ASN A 339 7.24 -12.88 9.18
CA ASN A 339 6.14 -13.76 8.82
C ASN A 339 5.13 -13.06 7.91
N HIS A 340 4.25 -13.82 7.26
CA HIS A 340 3.28 -13.36 6.26
C HIS A 340 2.37 -12.25 6.78
N SER A 341 2.04 -12.30 8.07
CA SER A 341 1.15 -11.34 8.73
C SER A 341 1.83 -10.01 9.06
N ASN A 342 3.17 -9.98 9.10
CA ASN A 342 3.97 -8.84 9.53
C ASN A 342 4.90 -8.29 8.44
N MET A 343 5.13 -9.00 7.33
CA MET A 343 6.07 -8.60 6.26
C MET A 343 5.78 -7.23 5.62
N VAL A 344 4.55 -6.72 5.77
CA VAL A 344 4.13 -5.38 5.29
C VAL A 344 3.87 -4.37 6.41
N LYS A 345 4.05 -4.76 7.68
CA LYS A 345 3.79 -3.96 8.90
C LYS A 345 5.05 -3.30 9.42
N LEU A 346 5.71 -2.55 8.54
CA LEU A 346 7.06 -2.05 8.77
C LEU A 346 7.07 -0.86 9.74
N SER A 347 7.94 -0.91 10.75
CA SER A 347 8.19 0.18 11.70
C SER A 347 9.04 1.31 11.09
N PRO A 348 9.07 2.51 11.69
CA PRO A 348 9.84 3.65 11.14
C PRO A 348 11.32 3.35 10.88
N GLY A 349 11.93 2.50 11.70
CA GLY A 349 13.34 2.10 11.59
C GLY A 349 13.56 0.80 10.80
N SER A 350 12.53 0.26 10.13
CA SER A 350 12.67 -0.98 9.37
C SER A 350 13.66 -0.81 8.22
N HIS A 351 14.72 -1.63 8.23
CA HIS A 351 15.74 -1.66 7.19
C HIS A 351 15.19 -2.15 5.83
N VAL A 352 13.98 -2.71 5.78
CA VAL A 352 13.31 -3.22 4.58
C VAL A 352 12.69 -2.11 3.73
N ILE A 353 12.36 -0.96 4.32
CA ILE A 353 11.71 0.17 3.61
C ILE A 353 12.62 0.70 2.48
N GLY A 354 13.92 0.86 2.73
CA GLY A 354 14.88 1.37 1.75
C GLY A 354 15.00 0.48 0.50
N PRO A 355 15.24 -0.83 0.65
CA PRO A 355 15.22 -1.78 -0.46
C PRO A 355 13.90 -1.77 -1.26
N ILE A 356 12.73 -1.74 -0.59
CA ILE A 356 11.44 -1.64 -1.28
C ILE A 356 11.34 -0.35 -2.09
N ALA A 357 11.69 0.79 -1.51
CA ALA A 357 11.68 2.08 -2.21
C ALA A 357 12.64 2.09 -3.41
N ASN A 358 13.79 1.43 -3.30
CA ASN A 358 14.72 1.27 -4.42
C ASN A 358 14.12 0.44 -5.57
N ARG A 359 13.43 -0.65 -5.25
CA ARG A 359 12.72 -1.46 -6.25
C ARG A 359 11.60 -0.66 -6.91
N LEU A 360 10.83 0.09 -6.12
CA LEU A 360 9.77 0.94 -6.65
C LEU A 360 10.32 2.01 -7.62
N ARG A 361 11.44 2.67 -7.28
CA ARG A 361 12.12 3.59 -8.22
C ARG A 361 12.56 2.90 -9.49
N HIS A 362 13.09 1.68 -9.41
CA HIS A 362 13.48 0.93 -10.60
C HIS A 362 12.28 0.60 -11.50
N ILE A 363 11.14 0.23 -10.92
CA ILE A 363 9.89 0.01 -11.64
C ILE A 363 9.43 1.29 -12.37
N LEU A 364 9.53 2.43 -11.70
CA LEU A 364 9.08 3.72 -12.23
C LEU A 364 10.07 4.37 -13.21
N SER A 365 11.35 4.02 -13.14
CA SER A 365 12.37 4.56 -14.04
C SER A 365 12.15 4.07 -15.48
N ASN A 366 12.19 5.00 -16.44
CA ASN A 366 12.37 4.66 -17.84
C ASN A 366 13.82 4.20 -18.04
N ASP A 367 14.07 3.27 -18.95
CA ASP A 367 15.43 2.73 -19.12
C ASP A 367 16.47 3.82 -19.48
N LEU A 368 16.02 4.91 -20.12
CA LEU A 368 16.81 6.12 -20.40
C LEU A 368 17.17 6.94 -19.15
N ASP A 369 16.31 7.00 -18.13
CA ASP A 369 16.56 7.74 -16.88
C ASP A 369 17.63 7.05 -16.03
N THR A 370 17.71 5.72 -16.09
CA THR A 370 18.73 4.93 -15.39
C THR A 370 20.14 5.29 -15.86
N HIS A 371 20.32 5.56 -17.16
CA HIS A 371 21.62 5.93 -17.72
C HIS A 371 22.01 7.36 -17.31
N SER A 372 21.08 8.31 -17.38
CA SER A 372 21.31 9.69 -16.93
C SER A 372 21.58 9.78 -15.42
N GLN A 373 20.80 9.08 -14.58
CA GLN A 373 21.03 9.03 -13.13
C GLN A 373 22.32 8.29 -12.76
N TYR A 374 22.72 7.28 -13.53
CA TYR A 374 24.01 6.60 -13.38
C TYR A 374 25.17 7.54 -13.72
N LEU A 375 25.07 8.29 -14.83
CA LEU A 375 26.06 9.29 -15.24
C LEU A 375 26.16 10.45 -14.23
N GLU A 376 25.03 10.93 -13.68
CA GLU A 376 25.03 11.93 -12.61
C GLU A 376 25.66 11.41 -11.31
N ARG A 377 25.40 10.14 -10.95
CA ARG A 377 26.04 9.49 -9.78
C ARG A 377 27.54 9.32 -9.99
N LEU A 378 27.98 8.95 -11.20
CA LEU A 378 29.41 8.91 -11.53
C LEU A 378 30.04 10.30 -11.49
N ALA A 379 29.36 11.32 -12.00
CA ALA A 379 29.84 12.70 -11.97
C ALA A 379 29.97 13.23 -10.53
N THR A 380 28.98 12.97 -9.67
CA THR A 380 29.01 13.36 -8.25
C THR A 380 30.03 12.56 -7.44
N HIS A 381 30.23 11.27 -7.73
CA HIS A 381 31.26 10.46 -7.08
C HIS A 381 32.68 10.90 -7.51
N ASN A 382 32.87 11.23 -8.79
CA ASN A 382 34.13 11.78 -9.29
C ASN A 382 34.42 13.16 -8.69
N LEU A 383 33.42 14.05 -8.56
CA LEU A 383 33.57 15.35 -7.91
C LEU A 383 33.93 15.21 -6.42
N ALA A 384 33.30 14.29 -5.69
CA ALA A 384 33.64 14.02 -4.30
C ALA A 384 35.08 13.48 -4.14
N THR A 385 35.53 12.64 -5.09
CA THR A 385 36.88 12.08 -5.13
C THR A 385 37.94 13.13 -5.51
N VAL A 386 37.62 14.06 -6.41
CA VAL A 386 38.49 15.19 -6.76
C VAL A 386 38.63 16.15 -5.58
N LEU A 387 37.54 16.43 -4.86
CA LEU A 387 37.55 17.30 -3.68
C LEU A 387 38.27 16.68 -2.47
N SER A 388 38.23 15.35 -2.30
CA SER A 388 39.02 14.66 -1.27
C SER A 388 40.52 14.65 -1.60
N ASN A 389 40.88 14.45 -2.87
CA ASN A 389 42.28 14.49 -3.33
C ASN A 389 42.88 15.90 -3.33
N ASN A 390 42.08 16.95 -3.51
CA ASN A 390 42.56 18.33 -3.38
C ASN A 390 42.78 18.74 -1.92
N LYS A 391 42.03 18.18 -0.97
CA LYS A 391 42.28 18.41 0.47
C LYS A 391 43.59 17.79 0.95
N THR A 392 43.98 16.63 0.43
CA THR A 392 45.29 16.00 0.75
C THR A 392 46.47 16.73 0.10
N PHE A 393 46.28 17.42 -1.03
CA PHE A 393 47.31 18.27 -1.63
C PHE A 393 47.53 19.59 -0.88
N THR A 394 46.48 20.20 -0.32
CA THR A 394 46.63 21.46 0.43
C THR A 394 47.32 21.26 1.78
N ASP A 395 47.19 20.09 2.42
CA ASP A 395 47.75 19.84 3.76
C ASP A 395 49.27 19.49 3.74
N ASN A 396 49.82 19.16 2.56
CA ASN A 396 51.25 18.90 2.38
C ASN A 396 52.07 20.12 1.93
N SER A 397 51.43 21.28 1.68
CA SER A 397 52.11 22.49 1.21
C SER A 397 52.40 23.53 2.31
N SER A 398 52.03 23.25 3.56
CA SER A 398 52.12 24.18 4.70
C SER A 398 53.11 23.75 5.79
N ARG A 399 53.94 22.71 5.57
CA ARG A 399 55.03 22.31 6.48
C ARG A 399 56.38 22.34 5.77
N GLY A 400 57.01 23.50 5.77
CA GLY A 400 58.41 23.63 5.40
C GLY A 400 58.71 25.03 4.92
N ILE A 401 59.15 25.88 5.83
CA ILE A 401 60.04 27.05 5.70
C ILE A 401 59.78 27.87 6.95
N TRP A 402 60.65 27.74 7.95
CA TRP A 402 61.17 28.78 8.86
C TRP A 402 62.15 28.06 9.79
N ASP A 403 63.46 28.20 9.55
CA ASP A 403 64.51 28.41 10.57
C ASP A 403 65.90 28.19 9.97
N LEU A 404 66.58 29.30 9.64
CA LEU A 404 68.03 29.46 9.65
C LEU A 404 68.38 30.92 9.35
N LYS A 405 68.76 31.67 10.40
CA LYS A 405 69.94 32.55 10.51
C LYS A 405 69.71 33.76 11.43
N CYS A 406 70.42 33.71 12.56
CA CYS A 406 71.11 34.75 13.34
C CYS A 406 70.75 34.71 14.82
#